data_AF-A0A7K6MHV8-F1
#
_entry.id   AF-A0A7K6MHV8-F1
#
_cell.length_a   1.000
_cell.length_b   1.000
_cell.length_c   1.000
_cell.angle_alpha   90.00
_cell.angle_beta   90.00
_cell.angle_gamma   90.00
#
_symmetry.space_group_name_H-M   'P 1'
#
loop_
_entity.id
_entity.type
_entity.pdbx_description
1 polymer ?
#
loop_
_entity_poly.entity_id
_entity_poly.type
_entity_poly.pdbx_seq_one_letter_code
_entity_poly.pdbx_strand_id
1 'polypeptide(L)'
;PARYRMHKSRMYSQCIRMRHLSQEFGWLQITPQEFLCMKALLFFSIIPVDGLKNQKLFDELRMNYIKELDRIIACKRKNPTSCSRRFYQLTKVLDSVHP
;
A
#
# COMPACT_ATOMS: atom_id res chain seq x y z
N PRO A 1 -25.84 0.88 17.02
CA PRO A 1 -25.06 -0.34 17.36
C PRO A 1 -23.55 -0.24 17.07
N ALA A 2 -23.08 -0.07 15.82
CA ALA A 2 -21.65 0.08 15.51
C ALA A 2 -21.12 1.52 15.63
N ARG A 3 -21.86 2.50 15.05
CA ARG A 3 -21.51 3.94 15.12
C ARG A 3 -21.35 4.44 16.56
N TYR A 4 -22.30 4.07 17.42
CA TYR A 4 -22.26 4.34 18.87
C TYR A 4 -21.00 3.77 19.53
N ARG A 5 -20.64 2.50 19.25
CA ARG A 5 -19.42 1.89 19.79
C ARG A 5 -18.16 2.61 19.32
N MET A 6 -18.09 2.99 18.04
CA MET A 6 -16.96 3.74 17.48
C MET A 6 -16.81 5.15 18.07
N HIS A 7 -17.93 5.83 18.35
CA HIS A 7 -17.90 7.10 19.09
C HIS A 7 -17.44 6.90 20.53
N LYS A 8 -17.98 5.89 21.23
CA LYS A 8 -17.59 5.54 22.61
C LYS A 8 -16.10 5.22 22.73
N SER A 9 -15.52 4.51 21.76
CA SER A 9 -14.09 4.18 21.74
C SER A 9 -13.19 5.29 21.17
N ARG A 10 -13.74 6.45 20.78
CA ARG A 10 -13.02 7.53 20.07
C ARG A 10 -12.33 7.08 18.77
N MET A 11 -12.77 5.96 18.20
CA MET A 11 -12.22 5.40 16.95
C MET A 11 -12.99 5.83 15.70
N TYR A 12 -14.05 6.63 15.85
CA TYR A 12 -14.93 6.94 14.73
C TYR A 12 -14.20 7.51 13.51
N SER A 13 -13.32 8.49 13.71
CA SER A 13 -12.56 9.09 12.60
C SER A 13 -11.65 8.08 11.90
N GLN A 14 -11.02 7.19 12.66
CA GLN A 14 -10.12 6.15 12.19
C GLN A 14 -10.89 5.08 11.43
N CYS A 15 -12.04 4.64 11.95
CA CYS A 15 -12.90 3.69 11.26
C CYS A 15 -13.46 4.25 9.95
N ILE A 16 -13.77 5.55 9.90
CA ILE A 16 -14.17 6.22 8.65
C ILE A 16 -13.00 6.26 7.65
N ARG A 17 -11.79 6.62 8.08
CA ARG A 17 -10.59 6.57 7.22
C ARG A 17 -10.32 5.17 6.66
N MET A 18 -10.41 4.14 7.50
CA MET A 18 -10.26 2.74 7.07
C MET A 18 -11.36 2.30 6.10
N ARG A 19 -12.60 2.76 6.30
CA ARG A 19 -13.69 2.51 5.36
C ARG A 19 -13.41 3.13 4.00
N HIS A 20 -12.95 4.38 3.96
CA HIS A 20 -12.60 5.05 2.70
C HIS A 20 -11.45 4.33 1.98
N LEU A 21 -10.41 3.93 2.69
CA LEU A 21 -9.32 3.11 2.12
C LEU A 21 -9.83 1.80 1.51
N SER A 22 -10.74 1.11 2.21
CA SER A 22 -11.38 -0.10 1.68
C SER A 22 -12.22 0.17 0.42
N GLN A 23 -12.85 1.35 0.31
CA GLN A 23 -13.61 1.74 -0.88
C GLN A 23 -12.68 2.02 -2.06
N GLU A 24 -11.56 2.73 -1.82
CA GLU A 24 -10.52 2.97 -2.83
C GLU A 24 -9.97 1.67 -3.41
N PHE A 25 -9.76 0.64 -2.58
CA PHE A 25 -9.33 -0.67 -3.08
C PHE A 25 -10.33 -1.27 -4.07
N GLY A 26 -11.62 -1.13 -3.78
CA GLY A 26 -12.70 -1.58 -4.66
C GLY A 26 -12.76 -0.78 -5.96
N TRP A 27 -12.70 0.56 -5.88
CA TRP A 27 -12.73 1.44 -7.05
C TRP A 27 -11.53 1.26 -7.99
N LEU A 28 -10.34 1.08 -7.42
CA LEU A 28 -9.11 0.83 -8.18
C LEU A 28 -8.98 -0.63 -8.66
N GLN A 29 -9.93 -1.50 -8.29
CA GLN A 29 -9.91 -2.93 -8.60
C GLN A 29 -8.55 -3.56 -8.26
N ILE A 30 -8.06 -3.31 -7.04
CA ILE A 30 -6.78 -3.86 -6.59
C ILE A 30 -6.87 -5.39 -6.58
N THR A 31 -5.97 -6.01 -7.33
CA THR A 31 -5.92 -7.47 -7.45
C THR A 31 -5.25 -8.08 -6.23
N PRO A 32 -5.50 -9.37 -5.91
CA PRO A 32 -4.84 -10.02 -4.78
C PRO A 32 -3.31 -9.97 -4.84
N GLN A 33 -2.72 -10.08 -6.04
CA GLN A 33 -1.26 -10.01 -6.24
C GLN A 33 -0.72 -8.60 -5.95
N GLU A 34 -1.37 -7.56 -6.50
CA GLU A 34 -1.02 -6.16 -6.19
C GLU A 34 -1.14 -5.89 -4.68
N PHE A 35 -2.23 -6.34 -4.04
CA PHE A 35 -2.44 -6.16 -2.61
C PHE A 35 -1.37 -6.83 -1.74
N LEU A 36 -0.99 -8.07 -2.05
CA LEU A 36 0.06 -8.78 -1.32
C LEU A 36 1.42 -8.07 -1.44
N CYS A 37 1.76 -7.59 -2.64
CA CYS A 37 2.99 -6.84 -2.88
C CYS A 37 2.98 -5.49 -2.13
N MET A 38 1.87 -4.76 -2.19
CA MET A 38 1.66 -3.53 -1.42
C MET A 38 1.82 -3.74 0.09
N LYS A 39 1.30 -4.84 0.63
CA LYS A 39 1.46 -5.18 2.06
C LYS A 39 2.93 -5.37 2.45
N ALA A 40 3.73 -6.02 1.59
CA ALA A 40 5.16 -6.13 1.81
C ALA A 40 5.84 -4.76 1.77
N LEU A 41 5.51 -3.91 0.80
CA LEU A 41 6.06 -2.56 0.68
C LEU A 41 5.73 -1.66 1.89
N LEU A 42 4.55 -1.79 2.50
CA LEU A 42 4.20 -1.13 3.76
C LEU A 42 5.06 -1.62 4.92
N PHE A 43 5.32 -2.92 5.00
CA PHE A 43 6.22 -3.46 6.02
C PHE A 43 7.63 -2.88 5.86
N PHE A 44 8.11 -2.74 4.62
CA PHE A 44 9.40 -2.13 4.31
C PHE A 44 9.40 -0.59 4.36
N SER A 45 8.30 0.09 4.69
CA SER A 45 8.24 1.56 4.75
C SER A 45 8.45 2.14 6.14
N ILE A 46 8.60 1.30 7.16
CA ILE A 46 8.82 1.72 8.55
C ILE A 46 10.24 1.29 8.94
N ILE A 47 11.12 2.26 9.16
CA ILE A 47 12.50 2.04 9.61
C ILE A 47 12.80 2.91 10.83
N PRO A 48 13.70 2.49 11.74
CA PRO A 48 14.19 3.35 12.80
C PRO A 48 14.88 4.59 12.22
N VAL A 49 14.82 5.71 12.95
CA VAL A 49 15.49 6.95 12.54
C VAL A 49 17.01 6.75 12.42
N ASP A 50 17.60 5.95 13.31
CA ASP A 50 19.02 5.60 13.29
C ASP A 50 19.39 4.54 12.24
N GLY A 51 18.41 4.06 11.47
CA GLY A 51 18.58 3.02 10.47
C GLY A 51 18.63 1.60 11.04
N LEU A 52 18.86 0.63 10.15
CA LEU A 52 18.93 -0.79 10.47
C LEU A 52 20.39 -1.28 10.45
N LYS A 53 20.69 -2.30 11.28
CA LYS A 53 22.01 -2.95 11.30
C LYS A 53 22.52 -3.36 9.91
N ASN A 54 21.61 -3.88 9.07
CA ASN A 54 21.87 -4.30 7.70
C ASN A 54 21.04 -3.50 6.69
N GLN A 55 21.19 -2.17 6.71
CA GLN A 55 20.38 -1.25 5.86
C GLN A 55 20.42 -1.64 4.37
N LYS A 56 21.60 -1.93 3.82
CA LYS A 56 21.76 -2.30 2.40
C LYS A 56 20.90 -3.51 2.00
N LEU A 57 20.85 -4.53 2.85
CA LEU A 57 20.03 -5.72 2.61
C LEU A 57 18.54 -5.38 2.66
N PHE A 58 18.13 -4.53 3.59
CA PHE A 58 16.75 -4.07 3.68
C PHE A 58 16.33 -3.26 2.46
N ASP A 59 17.20 -2.36 1.98
CA ASP A 59 16.96 -1.56 0.78
C ASP A 59 16.85 -2.44 -0.47
N GLU A 60 17.69 -3.48 -0.57
CA GLU A 60 17.61 -4.46 -1.65
C GLU A 60 16.30 -5.25 -1.61
N LEU A 61 15.88 -5.71 -0.43
CA LEU A 61 14.57 -6.36 -0.26
C LEU A 61 13.42 -5.44 -0.68
N ARG A 62 13.43 -4.19 -0.20
CA ARG A 62 12.43 -3.17 -0.60
C ARG A 62 12.41 -2.97 -2.11
N MET A 63 13.58 -2.85 -2.74
CA MET A 63 13.73 -2.69 -4.18
C MET A 63 13.19 -3.90 -4.95
N ASN A 64 13.40 -5.12 -4.45
CA ASN A 64 12.88 -6.33 -5.08
C ASN A 64 11.35 -6.36 -5.08
N TYR A 65 10.69 -5.93 -4.00
CA TYR A 65 9.24 -5.80 -3.97
C TYR A 65 8.72 -4.65 -4.87
N ILE A 66 9.47 -3.55 -5.02
CA ILE A 66 9.13 -2.48 -5.97
C ILE A 66 9.13 -3.04 -7.41
N LYS A 67 10.18 -3.79 -7.78
CA LYS A 67 10.29 -4.44 -9.09
C LYS A 67 9.21 -5.49 -9.31
N GLU A 68 8.87 -6.28 -8.28
CA GLU A 68 7.80 -7.27 -8.38
C GLU A 68 6.43 -6.61 -8.58
N LEU A 69 6.17 -5.46 -7.97
CA LEU A 69 4.95 -4.69 -8.22
C LEU A 69 4.85 -4.24 -9.68
N ASP A 70 5.95 -3.71 -10.23
CA ASP A 70 6.03 -3.30 -11.64
C ASP A 70 5.80 -4.50 -12.59
N ARG A 71 6.41 -5.64 -12.29
CA ARG A 71 6.20 -6.90 -13.03
C ARG A 71 4.73 -7.34 -13.00
N ILE A 72 4.08 -7.36 -11.84
CA ILE A 72 2.66 -7.73 -11.69
C ILE A 72 1.77 -6.82 -12.55
N ILE A 73 2.05 -5.52 -12.58
CA ILE A 73 1.32 -4.54 -13.39
C ILE A 73 1.53 -4.81 -14.88
N ALA A 74 2.78 -5.00 -15.31
CA ALA A 74 3.15 -5.26 -16.70
C ALA A 74 2.57 -6.57 -17.23
N CYS A 75 2.43 -7.61 -16.40
CA CYS A 75 1.78 -8.86 -16.79
C CYS A 75 0.30 -8.66 -17.19
N LYS A 76 -0.40 -7.69 -16.60
CA LYS A 76 -1.81 -7.41 -16.91
C LYS A 76 -2.02 -6.30 -17.95
N ARG A 77 -0.99 -5.48 -18.23
CA ARG A 77 -1.10 -4.29 -19.08
C ARG A 77 0.07 -4.24 -20.04
N LYS A 78 -0.22 -4.15 -21.35
CA LYS A 78 0.81 -4.14 -22.40
C LYS A 78 1.35 -2.75 -22.75
N ASN A 79 0.69 -1.67 -22.29
CA ASN A 79 1.05 -0.29 -22.61
C ASN A 79 1.87 0.36 -21.48
N PRO A 80 3.11 0.84 -21.72
CA PRO A 80 3.96 1.49 -20.73
C PRO A 80 3.29 2.66 -19.98
N THR A 81 2.54 3.51 -20.67
CA THR A 81 1.84 4.65 -20.05
C THR A 81 0.74 4.18 -19.09
N SER A 82 0.05 3.09 -19.44
CA SER A 82 -0.98 2.48 -18.59
C SER A 82 -0.34 1.82 -17.35
N CYS A 83 0.81 1.17 -17.52
CA CYS A 83 1.58 0.59 -16.41
C CYS A 83 2.04 1.67 -15.44
N SER A 84 2.64 2.75 -15.95
CA SER A 84 3.13 3.87 -15.13
C SER A 84 2.00 4.54 -14.35
N ARG A 85 0.84 4.79 -15.00
CA ARG A 85 -0.34 5.33 -14.33
C ARG A 85 -0.85 4.40 -13.24
N ARG A 86 -0.88 3.09 -13.51
CA ARG A 86 -1.31 2.09 -12.52
C ARG A 86 -0.36 2.06 -11.33
N PHE A 87 0.95 2.06 -11.59
CA PHE A 87 1.97 2.06 -10.56
C PHE A 87 1.79 3.26 -9.63
N TYR A 88 1.64 4.46 -10.21
CA TYR A 88 1.37 5.68 -9.45
C TYR A 88 0.09 5.61 -8.61
N GLN A 89 -1.01 5.06 -9.16
CA GLN A 89 -2.25 4.88 -8.40
C GLN A 89 -2.04 3.98 -7.18
N LEU A 90 -1.26 2.92 -7.30
CA LEU A 90 -0.98 2.00 -6.20
C LEU A 90 -0.05 2.61 -5.16
N THR A 91 1.02 3.31 -5.57
CA THR A 91 1.92 3.97 -4.62
C THR A 91 1.24 5.11 -3.89
N LYS A 92 0.36 5.88 -4.55
CA LYS A 92 -0.45 6.92 -3.88
C LYS A 92 -1.33 6.35 -2.77
N VAL A 93 -1.86 5.13 -2.96
CA VAL A 93 -2.62 4.43 -1.91
C VAL A 93 -1.71 4.05 -0.76
N LEU A 94 -0.49 3.54 -1.03
CA LEU A 94 0.49 3.23 0.01
C LEU A 94 0.86 4.46 0.85
N ASP A 95 1.12 5.59 0.19
CA ASP A 95 1.48 6.85 0.86
C ASP A 95 0.35 7.35 1.78
N SER A 96 -0.92 7.08 1.43
CA SER A 96 -2.07 7.46 2.25
C SER A 96 -2.23 6.64 3.54
N VAL A 97 -1.54 5.50 3.64
CA VAL A 97 -1.54 4.59 4.80
C VAL A 97 -0.35 4.87 5.71
N HIS A 98 0.69 5.56 5.21
CA HIS A 98 1.89 5.87 5.97
C HIS A 98 1.51 6.66 7.26
N PRO A 99 2.15 6.36 8.41
CA PRO A 99 1.83 6.96 9.71
C PRO A 99 1.87 8.49 9.74
#